data_AF-C3Y7C6-F1
#
_entry.id   AF-C3Y7C6-F1
#
_cell.length_a   1.000
_cell.length_b   1.000
_cell.length_c   1.000
_cell.angle_alpha   90.00
_cell.angle_beta   90.00
_cell.angle_gamma   90.00
#
_symmetry.space_group_name_H-M   'P 1'
#
loop_
_entity.id
_entity.type
_entity.pdbx_description
1 polymer ?
#
loop_
_entity_poly.entity_id
_entity_poly.type
_entity_poly.pdbx_seq_one_letter_code
_entity_poly.pdbx_strand_id
1 'polypeptide(L)'
;MSDISMNSLANKLQDLELFLKGKGGQEVGYRQALKEEIVGEDHFMEVEVLKSLGDLRLQKGKLSKDSTEFDKAAGLYSAALLRCTDPDMGETLEHRIGYMEKLSRQLLQGYTPHFRWLSPDYWGAADSNVLRVAELFDQLQKGDKKSHKSAQETYTEMLITAIENSNVFLEFEVLKSLGDLCLEKGKATGDTSQFAQATAVYKRALKRCVGPDTDQTLRHRIKYTEKIREKRRVNINYS
;
A
#
# COMPACT_ATOMS: atom_id res chain seq x y z
N MET A 1 -9.60 11.18 28.81
CA MET A 1 -8.98 10.07 28.05
C MET A 1 -8.64 10.45 26.60
N SER A 2 -8.95 11.67 26.14
CA SER A 2 -8.61 12.23 24.81
C SER A 2 -7.15 12.64 24.65
N ASP A 3 -6.55 13.23 25.69
CA ASP A 3 -5.26 13.92 25.56
C ASP A 3 -4.06 12.98 25.36
N ILE A 4 -4.15 11.75 25.88
CA ILE A 4 -3.11 10.72 25.69
C ILE A 4 -3.13 10.20 24.24
N SER A 5 -4.32 10.11 23.63
CA SER A 5 -4.48 9.70 22.22
C SER A 5 -3.99 10.77 21.26
N MET A 6 -4.28 12.06 21.53
CA MET A 6 -3.79 13.19 20.74
C MET A 6 -2.26 13.31 20.80
N ASN A 7 -1.64 13.14 21.97
CA ASN A 7 -0.18 13.16 22.10
C ASN A 7 0.49 12.01 21.35
N SER A 8 -0.13 10.81 21.36
CA SER A 8 0.38 9.69 20.56
C SER A 8 0.30 9.94 19.07
N LEU A 9 -0.74 10.64 18.59
CA LEU A 9 -0.93 10.96 17.18
C LEU A 9 0.06 12.02 16.71
N ALA A 10 0.21 13.09 17.50
CA ALA A 10 1.15 14.17 17.23
C ALA A 10 2.59 13.64 17.13
N ASN A 11 2.96 12.73 18.03
CA ASN A 11 4.27 12.08 17.98
C ASN A 11 4.45 11.24 16.71
N LYS A 12 3.44 10.44 16.31
CA LYS A 12 3.50 9.66 15.05
C LYS A 12 3.63 10.53 13.81
N LEU A 13 2.91 11.65 13.77
CA LEU A 13 3.00 12.61 12.67
C LEU A 13 4.36 13.31 12.64
N GLN A 14 4.91 13.65 13.80
CA GLN A 14 6.25 14.23 13.92
C GLN A 14 7.33 13.24 13.51
N ASP A 15 7.20 11.97 13.89
CA ASP A 15 8.10 10.90 13.49
C ASP A 15 8.06 10.68 11.98
N LEU A 16 6.86 10.69 11.38
CA LEU A 16 6.71 10.64 9.93
C LEU A 16 7.34 11.87 9.25
N GLU A 17 7.14 13.06 9.79
CA GLU A 17 7.74 14.28 9.23
C GLU A 17 9.28 14.26 9.29
N LEU A 18 9.84 13.81 10.41
CA LEU A 18 11.28 13.61 10.59
C LEU A 18 11.81 12.55 9.63
N PHE A 19 11.08 11.45 9.48
CA PHE A 19 11.40 10.38 8.56
C PHE A 19 11.47 10.86 7.10
N LEU A 20 10.51 11.68 6.70
CA LEU A 20 10.42 12.26 5.35
C LEU A 20 11.52 13.30 5.08
N LYS A 21 11.94 14.06 6.10
CA LYS A 21 13.04 15.03 6.01
C LYS A 21 14.42 14.37 5.89
N GLY A 22 14.59 13.16 6.42
CA GLY A 22 15.87 12.45 6.49
C GLY A 22 16.30 11.67 5.24
N LYS A 23 15.41 11.42 4.27
CA LYS A 23 15.71 10.61 3.06
C LYS A 23 15.59 11.42 1.77
N GLY A 24 16.52 11.20 0.84
CA GLY A 24 16.77 12.01 -0.36
C GLY A 24 15.58 12.22 -1.32
N GLY A 25 14.70 13.17 -0.96
CA GLY A 25 13.50 13.56 -1.71
C GLY A 25 12.22 13.03 -1.07
N GLN A 26 11.18 13.86 -1.01
CA GLN A 26 9.88 13.56 -0.38
C GLN A 26 9.27 12.23 -0.86
N GLU A 27 9.41 11.90 -2.14
CA GLU A 27 8.89 10.67 -2.73
C GLU A 27 9.55 9.39 -2.18
N VAL A 28 10.86 9.42 -1.94
CA VAL A 28 11.59 8.28 -1.38
C VAL A 28 11.17 8.04 0.07
N GLY A 29 10.97 9.12 0.82
CA GLY A 29 10.45 9.06 2.19
C GLY A 29 9.07 8.41 2.25
N TYR A 30 8.12 8.85 1.44
CA TYR A 30 6.76 8.29 1.45
C TYR A 30 6.70 6.83 0.98
N ARG A 31 7.51 6.45 -0.02
CA ARG A 31 7.64 5.05 -0.45
C ARG A 31 8.09 4.15 0.69
N GLN A 32 9.08 4.60 1.45
CA GLN A 32 9.59 3.85 2.58
C GLN A 32 8.57 3.83 3.74
N ALA A 33 7.85 4.93 4.00
CA ALA A 33 6.79 4.95 5.01
C ALA A 33 5.68 3.94 4.64
N LEU A 34 5.25 3.89 3.37
CA LEU A 34 4.26 2.90 2.94
C LEU A 34 4.80 1.47 3.08
N LYS A 35 6.08 1.23 2.80
CA LYS A 35 6.72 -0.08 3.01
C LYS A 35 6.63 -0.54 4.47
N GLU A 36 6.82 0.38 5.42
CA GLU A 36 6.71 0.10 6.86
C GLU A 36 5.25 -0.14 7.26
N GLU A 37 4.32 0.62 6.68
CA GLU A 37 2.88 0.47 6.93
C GLU A 37 2.26 -0.79 6.33
N ILE A 38 2.75 -1.29 5.18
CA ILE A 38 2.30 -2.58 4.62
C ILE A 38 2.49 -3.72 5.64
N VAL A 39 3.52 -3.60 6.47
CA VAL A 39 3.87 -4.56 7.52
C VAL A 39 3.13 -4.26 8.83
N GLY A 40 2.71 -3.01 9.05
CA GLY A 40 1.93 -2.56 10.20
C GLY A 40 0.42 -2.84 10.08
N GLU A 41 -0.27 -2.78 11.23
CA GLU A 41 -1.74 -2.79 11.30
C GLU A 41 -2.31 -1.36 11.53
N ASP A 42 -1.48 -0.30 11.48
CA ASP A 42 -1.90 1.07 11.76
C ASP A 42 -2.61 1.71 10.54
N HIS A 43 -3.94 1.76 10.61
CA HIS A 43 -4.76 2.29 9.52
C HIS A 43 -4.63 3.80 9.40
N PHE A 44 -4.34 4.50 10.50
CA PHE A 44 -4.20 5.95 10.47
C PHE A 44 -2.97 6.34 9.67
N MET A 45 -1.83 5.70 9.95
CA MET A 45 -0.58 5.99 9.26
C MET A 45 -0.63 5.64 7.77
N GLU A 46 -1.28 4.52 7.41
CA GLU A 46 -1.55 4.21 6.00
C GLU A 46 -2.32 5.34 5.31
N VAL A 47 -3.41 5.81 5.92
CA VAL A 47 -4.26 6.87 5.34
C VAL A 47 -3.48 8.17 5.21
N GLU A 48 -2.67 8.55 6.20
CA GLU A 48 -1.83 9.75 6.16
C GLU A 48 -0.76 9.68 5.07
N VAL A 49 -0.10 8.52 4.90
CA VAL A 49 0.90 8.30 3.85
C VAL A 49 0.27 8.38 2.46
N LEU A 50 -0.90 7.75 2.26
CA LEU A 50 -1.62 7.81 0.98
C LEU A 50 -2.08 9.22 0.65
N LYS A 51 -2.65 9.92 1.64
CA LYS A 51 -3.04 11.33 1.52
C LYS A 51 -1.83 12.18 1.10
N SER A 52 -0.70 12.01 1.76
CA SER A 52 0.50 12.82 1.50
C SER A 52 1.18 12.49 0.16
N LEU A 53 1.14 11.23 -0.28
CA LEU A 53 1.50 10.86 -1.65
C LEU A 53 0.56 11.53 -2.67
N GLY A 54 -0.74 11.59 -2.37
CA GLY A 54 -1.73 12.30 -3.18
C GLY A 54 -1.39 13.79 -3.32
N ASP A 55 -0.99 14.45 -2.22
CA ASP A 55 -0.51 15.84 -2.25
C ASP A 55 0.69 16.01 -3.18
N LEU A 56 1.67 15.11 -3.06
CA LEU A 56 2.88 15.16 -3.87
C LEU A 56 2.54 15.04 -5.37
N ARG A 57 1.65 14.11 -5.74
CA ARG A 57 1.15 13.95 -7.11
C ARG A 57 0.37 15.19 -7.58
N LEU A 58 -0.49 15.74 -6.73
CA LEU A 58 -1.22 16.97 -7.03
C LEU A 58 -0.27 18.17 -7.27
N GLN A 59 0.78 18.32 -6.47
CA GLN A 59 1.79 19.37 -6.67
C GLN A 59 2.56 19.17 -7.98
N LYS A 60 2.92 17.93 -8.32
CA LYS A 60 3.52 17.63 -9.62
C LYS A 60 2.58 17.98 -10.77
N GLY A 61 1.31 17.54 -10.72
CA GLY A 61 0.31 17.84 -11.74
C GLY A 61 0.03 19.33 -11.90
N LYS A 62 0.05 20.10 -10.81
CA LYS A 62 -0.01 21.58 -10.84
C LYS A 62 1.13 22.20 -11.64
N LEU A 63 2.35 21.74 -11.41
CA LEU A 63 3.55 22.29 -12.04
C LEU A 63 3.69 21.85 -13.49
N SER A 64 3.46 20.57 -13.77
CA SER A 64 3.62 19.98 -15.11
C SER A 64 2.41 20.18 -16.01
N LYS A 65 1.23 20.46 -15.44
CA LYS A 65 -0.07 20.41 -16.14
C LYS A 65 -0.30 19.04 -16.81
N ASP A 66 0.14 17.98 -16.16
CA ASP A 66 -0.03 16.61 -16.62
C ASP A 66 -1.29 15.99 -16.00
N SER A 67 -2.26 15.62 -16.84
CA SER A 67 -3.48 14.94 -16.42
C SER A 67 -3.20 13.64 -15.68
N THR A 68 -2.12 12.93 -16.04
CA THR A 68 -1.78 11.65 -15.41
C THR A 68 -1.37 11.81 -13.94
N GLU A 69 -0.76 12.92 -13.57
CA GLU A 69 -0.44 13.19 -12.16
C GLU A 69 -1.71 13.53 -11.35
N PHE A 70 -2.72 14.14 -11.98
CA PHE A 70 -4.04 14.30 -11.37
C PHE A 70 -4.77 12.97 -11.19
N ASP A 71 -4.72 12.07 -12.17
CA ASP A 71 -5.28 10.72 -12.04
C ASP A 71 -4.61 9.93 -10.90
N LYS A 72 -3.28 9.99 -10.79
CA LYS A 72 -2.55 9.35 -9.68
C LYS A 72 -2.96 9.94 -8.33
N ALA A 73 -3.08 11.26 -8.23
CA ALA A 73 -3.55 11.93 -7.01
C ALA A 73 -4.97 11.48 -6.65
N ALA A 74 -5.87 11.38 -7.64
CA ALA A 74 -7.24 10.90 -7.44
C ALA A 74 -7.26 9.46 -6.93
N GLY A 75 -6.46 8.56 -7.50
CA GLY A 75 -6.33 7.18 -7.03
C GLY A 75 -5.86 7.09 -5.58
N LEU A 76 -4.85 7.88 -5.21
CA LEU A 76 -4.31 7.92 -3.85
C LEU A 76 -5.29 8.49 -2.83
N TYR A 77 -5.97 9.60 -3.12
CA TYR A 77 -6.98 10.16 -2.22
C TYR A 77 -8.20 9.25 -2.06
N SER A 78 -8.66 8.63 -3.14
CA SER A 78 -9.78 7.69 -3.09
C SER A 78 -9.42 6.47 -2.24
N ALA A 79 -8.20 5.95 -2.42
CA ALA A 79 -7.69 4.86 -1.61
C ALA A 79 -7.57 5.24 -0.13
N ALA A 80 -7.11 6.46 0.18
CA ALA A 80 -7.05 6.97 1.54
C ALA A 80 -8.45 7.11 2.16
N LEU A 81 -9.40 7.67 1.44
CA LEU A 81 -10.79 7.88 1.90
C LEU A 81 -11.47 6.55 2.21
N LEU A 82 -11.33 5.55 1.33
CA LEU A 82 -11.89 4.21 1.55
C LEU A 82 -11.31 3.50 2.78
N ARG A 83 -10.05 3.79 3.11
CA ARG A 83 -9.34 3.19 4.24
C ARG A 83 -9.55 3.97 5.53
N CYS A 84 -10.13 5.17 5.43
CA CYS A 84 -10.31 6.08 6.54
C CYS A 84 -11.46 5.60 7.43
N THR A 85 -11.22 5.62 8.73
CA THR A 85 -12.24 5.34 9.77
C THR A 85 -12.50 6.55 10.66
N ASP A 86 -11.73 7.62 10.47
CA ASP A 86 -11.79 8.85 11.24
C ASP A 86 -12.60 9.91 10.45
N PRO A 87 -13.71 10.42 10.99
CA PRO A 87 -14.57 11.36 10.27
C PRO A 87 -13.87 12.66 9.87
N ASP A 88 -13.06 13.24 10.76
CA ASP A 88 -12.37 14.52 10.50
C ASP A 88 -11.34 14.40 9.37
N MET A 89 -10.61 13.29 9.35
CA MET A 89 -9.71 12.93 8.26
C MET A 89 -10.48 12.61 6.97
N GLY A 90 -11.66 12.02 7.08
CA GLY A 90 -12.60 11.80 5.97
C GLY A 90 -12.99 13.12 5.29
N GLU A 91 -13.47 14.10 6.05
CA GLU A 91 -13.81 15.44 5.54
C GLU A 91 -12.59 16.12 4.90
N THR A 92 -11.41 15.99 5.52
CA THR A 92 -10.14 16.50 4.97
C THR A 92 -9.85 15.90 3.60
N LEU A 93 -10.07 14.61 3.42
CA LEU A 93 -9.86 13.91 2.17
C LEU A 93 -10.89 14.32 1.10
N GLU A 94 -12.16 14.46 1.46
CA GLU A 94 -13.21 14.96 0.57
C GLU A 94 -12.89 16.38 0.07
N HIS A 95 -12.46 17.27 0.96
CA HIS A 95 -12.02 18.62 0.59
C HIS A 95 -10.83 18.60 -0.38
N ARG A 96 -9.86 17.70 -0.17
CA ARG A 96 -8.71 17.54 -1.06
C ARG A 96 -9.10 17.01 -2.43
N ILE A 97 -10.02 16.06 -2.49
CA ILE A 97 -10.58 15.53 -3.74
C ILE A 97 -11.29 16.65 -4.49
N GLY A 98 -12.22 17.37 -3.85
CA GLY A 98 -12.94 18.48 -4.48
C GLY A 98 -12.02 19.62 -4.94
N TYR A 99 -11.00 19.95 -4.15
CA TYR A 99 -10.00 20.94 -4.53
C TYR A 99 -9.18 20.49 -5.76
N MET A 100 -8.70 19.24 -5.76
CA MET A 100 -7.98 18.64 -6.88
C MET A 100 -8.83 18.67 -8.16
N GLU A 101 -10.09 18.24 -8.11
CA GLU A 101 -11.00 18.26 -9.27
C GLU A 101 -11.25 19.66 -9.81
N LYS A 102 -11.51 20.62 -8.92
CA LYS A 102 -11.70 22.01 -9.33
C LYS A 102 -10.47 22.53 -10.05
N LEU A 103 -9.30 22.24 -9.51
CA LEU A 103 -8.03 22.72 -10.04
C LEU A 103 -7.66 22.03 -11.37
N SER A 104 -7.92 20.72 -11.51
CA SER A 104 -7.70 20.02 -12.78
C SER A 104 -8.59 20.59 -13.89
N ARG A 105 -9.87 20.87 -13.60
CA ARG A 105 -10.79 21.48 -14.58
C ARG A 105 -10.30 22.87 -15.01
N GLN A 106 -9.77 23.65 -14.07
CA GLN A 106 -9.23 24.99 -14.36
C GLN A 106 -7.96 24.93 -15.20
N LEU A 107 -7.02 24.03 -14.88
CA LEU A 107 -5.73 23.96 -15.56
C LEU A 107 -5.76 23.19 -16.88
N LEU A 108 -6.67 22.23 -17.01
CA LEU A 108 -6.70 21.24 -18.09
C LEU A 108 -8.02 21.28 -18.89
N GLN A 109 -8.55 22.49 -19.12
CA GLN A 109 -9.67 22.74 -20.03
C GLN A 109 -10.92 21.89 -19.74
N GLY A 110 -11.32 21.80 -18.47
CA GLY A 110 -12.51 21.06 -18.04
C GLY A 110 -12.27 19.56 -17.78
N TYR A 111 -11.04 19.08 -17.95
CA TYR A 111 -10.69 17.70 -17.62
C TYR A 111 -11.00 17.36 -16.15
N THR A 112 -11.61 16.19 -15.98
CA THR A 112 -11.94 15.63 -14.67
C THR A 112 -11.15 14.33 -14.50
N PRO A 113 -10.37 14.19 -13.41
CA PRO A 113 -9.59 13.00 -13.14
C PRO A 113 -10.50 11.78 -13.06
N HIS A 114 -10.00 10.64 -13.53
CA HIS A 114 -10.75 9.41 -13.49
C HIS A 114 -10.76 8.82 -12.08
N PHE A 115 -11.90 8.98 -11.39
CA PHE A 115 -12.26 8.23 -10.18
C PHE A 115 -12.67 6.82 -10.55
N ARG A 116 -11.72 6.07 -11.07
CA ARG A 116 -11.88 4.73 -11.61
C ARG A 116 -12.41 3.71 -10.56
N TRP A 117 -12.36 4.06 -9.28
CA TRP A 117 -12.94 3.30 -8.16
C TRP A 117 -14.47 3.45 -7.98
N LEU A 118 -15.10 4.51 -8.50
CA LEU A 118 -16.56 4.69 -8.42
C LEU A 118 -17.35 3.78 -9.39
N SER A 119 -16.66 3.01 -10.22
CA SER A 119 -17.27 2.06 -11.15
C SER A 119 -17.34 0.67 -10.50
N PRO A 120 -18.53 0.13 -10.18
CA PRO A 120 -18.70 -1.20 -9.60
C PRO A 120 -18.09 -2.33 -10.46
N ASP A 121 -17.83 -2.06 -11.74
CA ASP A 121 -17.33 -3.03 -12.72
C ASP A 121 -15.83 -2.85 -13.05
N TYR A 122 -15.18 -1.80 -12.53
CA TYR A 122 -13.76 -1.57 -12.80
C TYR A 122 -12.88 -2.17 -11.70
N TRP A 123 -12.33 -3.33 -12.00
CA TRP A 123 -11.41 -4.04 -11.10
C TRP A 123 -9.97 -4.11 -11.63
N GLY A 124 -9.76 -3.63 -12.87
CA GLY A 124 -8.54 -3.85 -13.66
C GLY A 124 -8.60 -5.15 -14.49
N ALA A 125 -7.70 -5.32 -15.45
CA ALA A 125 -7.63 -6.55 -16.26
C ALA A 125 -6.98 -7.68 -15.44
N ALA A 126 -7.79 -8.54 -14.82
CA ALA A 126 -7.36 -9.58 -13.88
C ALA A 126 -6.27 -10.51 -14.46
N ASP A 127 -6.45 -11.02 -15.68
CA ASP A 127 -5.52 -11.99 -16.29
C ASP A 127 -4.14 -11.38 -16.59
N SER A 128 -4.11 -10.10 -17.00
CA SER A 128 -2.86 -9.37 -17.25
C SER A 128 -2.10 -9.08 -15.94
N ASN A 129 -2.81 -8.90 -14.82
CA ASN A 129 -2.19 -8.59 -13.53
C ASN A 129 -1.50 -9.81 -12.90
N VAL A 130 -2.12 -11.00 -12.94
CA VAL A 130 -1.51 -12.24 -12.39
C VAL A 130 -0.22 -12.58 -13.13
N LEU A 131 -0.25 -12.54 -14.47
CA LEU A 131 0.94 -12.78 -15.29
C LEU A 131 2.05 -11.78 -14.95
N ARG A 132 1.72 -10.49 -14.85
CA ARG A 132 2.71 -9.43 -14.55
C ARG A 132 3.36 -9.60 -13.17
N VAL A 133 2.60 -10.00 -12.15
CA VAL A 133 3.15 -10.25 -10.81
C VAL A 133 4.02 -11.52 -10.79
N ALA A 134 3.60 -12.58 -11.51
CA ALA A 134 4.38 -13.79 -11.66
C ALA A 134 5.70 -13.58 -12.41
N GLU A 135 5.69 -12.81 -13.50
CA GLU A 135 6.89 -12.43 -14.26
C GLU A 135 7.88 -11.65 -13.39
N LEU A 136 7.39 -10.70 -12.58
CA LEU A 136 8.25 -9.98 -11.64
C LEU A 136 8.81 -10.87 -10.54
N PHE A 137 8.01 -11.80 -10.01
CA PHE A 137 8.49 -12.75 -9.02
C PHE A 137 9.61 -13.62 -9.59
N ASP A 138 9.44 -14.12 -10.82
CA ASP A 138 10.45 -14.91 -11.54
C ASP A 138 11.73 -14.09 -11.82
N GLN A 139 11.60 -12.82 -12.23
CA GLN A 139 12.74 -11.90 -12.40
C GLN A 139 13.49 -11.65 -11.08
N LEU A 140 12.77 -11.50 -9.98
CA LEU A 140 13.35 -11.30 -8.65
C LEU A 140 14.04 -12.58 -8.12
N GLN A 141 13.51 -13.77 -8.44
CA GLN A 141 14.14 -15.05 -8.10
C GLN A 141 15.39 -15.35 -8.95
N LYS A 142 15.37 -15.01 -10.24
CA LYS A 142 16.49 -15.23 -11.16
C LYS A 142 17.67 -14.29 -10.92
N GLY A 143 17.54 -13.34 -9.99
CA GLY A 143 18.64 -12.48 -9.54
C GLY A 143 19.14 -11.61 -10.67
N ASP A 144 18.29 -10.72 -11.19
CA ASP A 144 18.74 -9.74 -12.17
C ASP A 144 19.79 -8.80 -11.51
N LYS A 145 21.06 -9.06 -11.81
CA LYS A 145 22.25 -8.39 -11.25
C LYS A 145 22.34 -6.90 -11.58
N LYS A 146 21.39 -6.34 -12.35
CA LYS A 146 21.39 -4.95 -12.81
C LYS A 146 20.64 -3.97 -11.91
N SER A 147 19.78 -4.45 -11.00
CA SER A 147 19.01 -3.60 -10.09
C SER A 147 19.53 -3.72 -8.66
N HIS A 148 19.96 -2.62 -8.06
CA HIS A 148 20.27 -2.55 -6.63
C HIS A 148 19.01 -2.59 -5.74
N LYS A 149 17.80 -2.65 -6.31
CA LYS A 149 16.55 -2.63 -5.53
C LYS A 149 16.27 -3.99 -4.92
N SER A 150 15.90 -3.99 -3.65
CA SER A 150 15.46 -5.21 -2.98
C SER A 150 14.11 -5.70 -3.54
N ALA A 151 13.84 -7.01 -3.50
CA ALA A 151 12.54 -7.56 -3.91
C ALA A 151 11.35 -6.85 -3.22
N GLN A 152 11.54 -6.44 -1.97
CA GLN A 152 10.54 -5.71 -1.20
C GLN A 152 10.30 -4.28 -1.72
N GLU A 153 11.35 -3.60 -2.20
CA GLU A 153 11.20 -2.29 -2.86
C GLU A 153 10.43 -2.42 -4.17
N THR A 154 10.73 -3.42 -4.99
CA THR A 154 10.00 -3.68 -6.24
C THR A 154 8.52 -3.92 -5.99
N TYR A 155 8.17 -4.73 -4.98
CA TYR A 155 6.77 -4.94 -4.59
C TYR A 155 6.10 -3.68 -4.05
N THR A 156 6.82 -2.86 -3.27
CA THR A 156 6.28 -1.59 -2.75
C THR A 156 5.99 -0.61 -3.90
N GLU A 157 6.90 -0.48 -4.86
CA GLU A 157 6.70 0.37 -6.04
C GLU A 157 5.52 -0.09 -6.89
N MET A 158 5.39 -1.40 -7.06
CA MET A 158 4.25 -1.97 -7.76
C MET A 158 2.95 -1.74 -7.00
N LEU A 159 2.95 -1.84 -5.66
CA LEU A 159 1.78 -1.55 -4.85
C LEU A 159 1.34 -0.09 -5.01
N ILE A 160 2.28 0.86 -4.92
CA ILE A 160 1.99 2.29 -5.13
C ILE A 160 1.40 2.50 -6.52
N THR A 161 2.02 1.89 -7.53
CA THR A 161 1.53 1.97 -8.92
C THR A 161 0.12 1.38 -9.04
N ALA A 162 -0.19 0.29 -8.33
CA ALA A 162 -1.53 -0.30 -8.31
C ALA A 162 -2.55 0.70 -7.75
N ILE A 163 -2.23 1.31 -6.61
CA ILE A 163 -3.09 2.26 -5.90
C ILE A 163 -3.29 3.54 -6.73
N GLU A 164 -2.21 4.11 -7.26
CA GLU A 164 -2.24 5.28 -8.15
C GLU A 164 -3.15 5.06 -9.37
N ASN A 165 -3.17 3.83 -9.92
CA ASN A 165 -4.01 3.49 -11.06
C ASN A 165 -5.40 2.95 -10.67
N SER A 166 -5.75 2.95 -9.39
CA SER A 166 -6.97 2.34 -8.84
C SER A 166 -7.19 0.88 -9.31
N ASN A 167 -6.11 0.12 -9.43
CA ASN A 167 -6.13 -1.27 -9.90
C ASN A 167 -6.18 -2.22 -8.70
N VAL A 168 -7.40 -2.51 -8.22
CA VAL A 168 -7.66 -3.32 -7.03
C VAL A 168 -7.15 -4.75 -7.20
N PHE A 169 -7.31 -5.35 -8.39
CA PHE A 169 -6.78 -6.70 -8.65
C PHE A 169 -5.25 -6.74 -8.56
N LEU A 170 -4.55 -5.74 -9.10
CA LEU A 170 -3.09 -5.66 -8.97
C LEU A 170 -2.70 -5.44 -7.50
N GLU A 171 -3.37 -4.53 -6.78
CA GLU A 171 -3.11 -4.29 -5.36
C GLU A 171 -3.25 -5.59 -4.56
N PHE A 172 -4.33 -6.34 -4.79
CA PHE A 172 -4.57 -7.64 -4.18
C PHE A 172 -3.46 -8.65 -4.50
N GLU A 173 -3.12 -8.81 -5.77
CA GLU A 173 -2.16 -9.82 -6.22
C GLU A 173 -0.75 -9.52 -5.67
N VAL A 174 -0.36 -8.25 -5.67
CA VAL A 174 0.90 -7.77 -5.10
C VAL A 174 0.99 -8.08 -3.62
N LEU A 175 -0.06 -7.78 -2.85
CA LEU A 175 -0.10 -8.09 -1.42
C LEU A 175 -0.02 -9.59 -1.18
N LYS A 176 -0.77 -10.39 -1.95
CA LYS A 176 -0.74 -11.85 -1.86
C LYS A 176 0.68 -12.40 -2.08
N SER A 177 1.35 -11.98 -3.16
CA SER A 177 2.71 -12.43 -3.48
C SER A 177 3.76 -11.90 -2.49
N LEU A 178 3.58 -10.70 -1.95
CA LEU A 178 4.46 -10.18 -0.90
C LEU A 178 4.33 -11.00 0.39
N GLY A 179 3.11 -11.43 0.73
CA GLY A 179 2.86 -12.36 1.84
C GLY A 179 3.55 -13.72 1.62
N ASP A 180 3.50 -14.26 0.40
CA ASP A 180 4.20 -15.49 0.02
C ASP A 180 5.73 -15.32 0.17
N LEU A 181 6.28 -14.19 -0.29
CA LEU A 181 7.71 -13.88 -0.15
C LEU A 181 8.14 -13.84 1.33
N CYS A 182 7.38 -13.17 2.19
CA CYS A 182 7.66 -13.14 3.64
C CYS A 182 7.57 -14.54 4.26
N LEU A 183 6.59 -15.36 3.87
CA LEU A 183 6.43 -16.72 4.36
C LEU A 183 7.64 -17.60 3.97
N GLU A 184 8.07 -17.55 2.71
CA GLU A 184 9.23 -18.31 2.24
C GLU A 184 10.54 -17.83 2.88
N LYS A 185 10.73 -16.52 3.03
CA LYS A 185 11.87 -15.97 3.80
C LYS A 185 11.88 -16.51 5.23
N GLY A 186 10.75 -16.46 5.92
CA GLY A 186 10.63 -17.00 7.27
C GLY A 186 10.99 -18.48 7.34
N LYS A 187 10.49 -19.30 6.39
CA LYS A 187 10.84 -20.73 6.31
C LYS A 187 12.35 -20.94 6.15
N ALA A 188 12.99 -20.19 5.25
CA ALA A 188 14.42 -20.30 4.96
C ALA A 188 15.32 -19.84 6.13
N THR A 189 14.98 -18.73 6.79
CA THR A 189 15.87 -18.11 7.79
C THR A 189 15.62 -18.56 9.22
N GLY A 190 14.47 -19.15 9.52
CA GLY A 190 14.08 -19.37 10.93
C GLY A 190 13.29 -18.22 11.54
N ASP A 191 13.32 -17.03 10.92
CA ASP A 191 12.90 -15.78 11.54
C ASP A 191 11.38 -15.72 11.77
N THR A 192 10.98 -15.66 13.04
CA THR A 192 9.57 -15.59 13.42
C THR A 192 8.91 -14.26 13.11
N SER A 193 9.69 -13.20 12.91
CA SER A 193 9.21 -11.88 12.49
C SER A 193 8.63 -11.96 11.08
N GLN A 194 9.27 -12.68 10.15
CA GLN A 194 8.82 -12.85 8.77
C GLN A 194 7.44 -13.54 8.67
N PHE A 195 7.13 -14.49 9.56
CA PHE A 195 5.77 -15.06 9.63
C PHE A 195 4.74 -14.04 10.11
N ALA A 196 5.10 -13.17 11.05
CA ALA A 196 4.21 -12.09 11.49
C ALA A 196 3.94 -11.11 10.34
N GLN A 197 4.97 -10.74 9.58
CA GLN A 197 4.85 -9.89 8.39
C GLN A 197 3.95 -10.55 7.34
N ALA A 198 4.17 -11.83 7.03
CA ALA A 198 3.34 -12.57 6.08
C ALA A 198 1.86 -12.56 6.50
N THR A 199 1.55 -12.83 7.77
CA THR A 199 0.17 -12.76 8.29
C THR A 199 -0.43 -11.36 8.13
N ALA A 200 0.30 -10.29 8.49
CA ALA A 200 -0.18 -8.92 8.36
C ALA A 200 -0.50 -8.56 6.90
N VAL A 201 0.40 -8.91 5.97
CA VAL A 201 0.23 -8.66 4.55
C VAL A 201 -0.95 -9.45 3.97
N TYR A 202 -1.13 -10.73 4.33
CA TYR A 202 -2.29 -11.51 3.90
C TYR A 202 -3.62 -10.95 4.43
N LYS A 203 -3.67 -10.50 5.69
CA LYS A 203 -4.86 -9.83 6.23
C LYS A 203 -5.18 -8.56 5.43
N ARG A 204 -4.16 -7.82 4.98
CA ARG A 204 -4.34 -6.65 4.13
C ARG A 204 -4.87 -7.02 2.74
N ALA A 205 -4.33 -8.08 2.14
CA ALA A 205 -4.85 -8.63 0.88
C ALA A 205 -6.33 -9.05 1.02
N LEU A 206 -6.71 -9.63 2.16
CA LEU A 206 -8.09 -10.05 2.43
C LEU A 206 -9.07 -8.88 2.40
N LYS A 207 -8.66 -7.71 2.89
CA LYS A 207 -9.48 -6.47 2.82
C LYS A 207 -9.64 -5.94 1.39
N ARG A 208 -8.83 -6.42 0.44
CA ARG A 208 -8.88 -6.07 -1.00
C ARG A 208 -9.51 -7.17 -1.84
N CYS A 209 -10.03 -8.21 -1.22
CA CYS A 209 -10.46 -9.40 -1.93
C CYS A 209 -11.68 -9.11 -2.81
N VAL A 210 -11.63 -9.60 -4.05
CA VAL A 210 -12.64 -9.34 -5.09
C VAL A 210 -13.59 -10.55 -5.27
N GLY A 211 -13.48 -11.60 -4.45
CA GLY A 211 -14.35 -12.77 -4.55
C GLY A 211 -14.23 -13.78 -3.41
N PRO A 212 -15.19 -14.71 -3.28
CA PRO A 212 -15.25 -15.67 -2.18
C PRO A 212 -14.14 -16.75 -2.22
N ASP A 213 -13.72 -17.19 -3.41
CA ASP A 213 -12.71 -18.26 -3.54
C ASP A 213 -11.30 -17.78 -3.17
N THR A 214 -10.98 -16.54 -3.51
CA THR A 214 -9.71 -15.89 -3.17
C THR A 214 -9.63 -15.57 -1.67
N ASP A 215 -10.76 -15.26 -1.04
CA ASP A 215 -10.89 -15.06 0.41
C ASP A 215 -10.54 -16.35 1.19
N GLN A 216 -11.09 -17.50 0.78
CA GLN A 216 -10.80 -18.78 1.43
C GLN A 216 -9.32 -19.17 1.32
N THR A 217 -8.71 -18.94 0.16
CA THR A 217 -7.27 -19.20 -0.06
C THR A 217 -6.40 -18.39 0.90
N LEU A 218 -6.68 -17.10 1.06
CA LEU A 218 -5.94 -16.23 1.98
C LEU A 218 -6.16 -16.62 3.44
N ARG A 219 -7.38 -16.96 3.85
CA ARG A 219 -7.66 -17.46 5.22
C ARG A 219 -6.85 -18.71 5.53
N HIS A 220 -6.75 -19.63 4.58
CA HIS A 220 -5.92 -20.82 4.74
C HIS A 220 -4.43 -20.47 4.89
N ARG A 221 -3.91 -19.55 4.06
CA ARG A 221 -2.51 -19.08 4.15
C ARG A 221 -2.20 -18.39 5.48
N ILE A 222 -3.11 -17.56 5.99
CA ILE A 222 -2.99 -16.93 7.31
C ILE A 222 -2.88 -17.99 8.40
N LYS A 223 -3.84 -18.92 8.46
CA LYS A 223 -3.87 -20.00 9.46
C LYS A 223 -2.63 -20.89 9.39
N TYR A 224 -2.17 -21.22 8.19
CA TYR A 224 -0.95 -22.00 7.97
C TYR A 224 0.29 -21.26 8.50
N THR A 225 0.41 -19.97 8.20
CA THR A 225 1.53 -19.12 8.62
C THR A 225 1.60 -19.00 10.13
N GLU A 226 0.45 -18.76 10.79
CA GLU A 226 0.35 -18.71 12.25
C GLU A 226 0.74 -20.04 12.90
N LYS A 227 0.30 -21.17 12.34
CA LYS A 227 0.65 -22.50 12.84
C LYS A 227 2.15 -22.77 12.77
N ILE A 228 2.83 -22.35 11.70
CA ILE A 228 4.28 -22.50 11.58
C ILE A 228 5.02 -21.60 12.56
N ARG A 229 4.58 -20.35 12.70
CA ARG A 229 5.15 -19.39 13.63
C ARG A 229 5.12 -19.92 15.06
N GLU A 230 3.98 -20.50 15.47
CA GLU A 230 3.82 -21.03 16.82
C GLU A 230 4.73 -22.23 17.08
N LYS A 231 4.77 -23.20 16.15
CA LYS A 231 5.69 -24.34 16.25
C LYS A 231 7.15 -23.92 16.43
N ARG A 232 7.57 -22.86 15.74
CA ARG A 232 8.95 -22.37 15.83
C ARG A 232 9.24 -21.61 17.11
N ARG A 233 8.28 -20.87 17.66
CA ARG A 233 8.40 -20.24 18.98
C ARG A 233 8.58 -21.26 20.09
N VAL A 234 7.78 -22.32 20.04
CA VAL A 234 7.86 -23.43 21.00
C VAL A 234 9.25 -24.09 20.94
N ASN A 235 9.77 -24.42 19.75
CA ASN A 235 11.09 -25.07 19.62
C ASN A 235 12.27 -24.22 20.13
N ILE A 236 12.21 -22.89 20.02
CA ILE A 236 13.25 -21.98 20.55
C ILE A 236 13.24 -21.97 22.09
N ASN A 237 12.08 -22.13 22.74
CA ASN A 237 11.98 -22.10 24.19
C ASN A 237 12.41 -23.41 24.88
N TYR A 238 12.66 -24.47 24.12
CA TYR A 238 13.07 -25.79 24.62
C TYR A 238 14.48 -26.21 24.16
N SER A 239 15.24 -25.29 23.53
CA SER A 239 16.65 -25.49 23.12
C SER A 239 17.57 -24.63 23.98
#